data_AF-A0A6C0BHU1-F1
#
_entry.id   AF-A0A6C0BHU1-F1
#
_cell.length_a   1.000
_cell.length_b   1.000
_cell.length_c   1.000
_cell.angle_alpha   90.00
_cell.angle_beta   90.00
_cell.angle_gamma   90.00
#
_symmetry.space_group_name_H-M   'P 1'
#
loop_
_entity.id
_entity.type
_entity.pdbx_description
1 polymer ?
#
loop_
_entity_poly.entity_id
_entity_poly.type
_entity_poly.pdbx_seq_one_letter_code
_entity_poly.pdbx_strand_id
1 'polypeptide(L)'
;MNSMNDMDTHQQDPIENIEEKLEHLEDLDNETRLEVLYEEINHFVIHGIQPNEKWYQERMYYVQEYQTIQWGDLAARSYQKDHVIYELSLSVVDHLEQLEEEWSTSPIFNLCVYQRLLESIRTVWRQYAREYGVSAHTVDILDLMNGMDNM
;
A
#
# COMPACT_ATOMS: atom_id res chain seq x y z
N MET A 1 -47.53 -26.49 12.24
CA MET A 1 -46.15 -26.83 12.64
C MET A 1 -45.40 -27.14 11.36
N ASN A 2 -44.69 -26.16 10.80
CA ASN A 2 -43.69 -26.37 9.76
C ASN A 2 -42.45 -25.60 10.21
N SER A 3 -41.45 -26.35 10.67
CA SER A 3 -40.07 -25.87 10.73
C SER A 3 -39.60 -25.62 9.31
N MET A 4 -39.01 -24.45 9.06
CA MET A 4 -38.27 -24.21 7.83
C MET A 4 -37.20 -23.16 8.07
N ASN A 5 -35.97 -23.70 8.06
CA ASN A 5 -34.69 -23.10 7.72
C ASN A 5 -34.22 -21.91 8.53
N ASP A 6 -33.42 -22.25 9.55
CA ASP A 6 -32.17 -21.54 9.83
C ASP A 6 -31.38 -21.44 8.52
N MET A 7 -31.47 -20.28 7.88
CA MET A 7 -30.55 -19.88 6.84
C MET A 7 -29.42 -19.17 7.57
N ASP A 8 -28.46 -19.96 8.04
CA ASP A 8 -27.14 -19.49 8.45
C ASP A 8 -26.55 -18.72 7.26
N THR A 9 -26.72 -17.41 7.29
CA THR A 9 -25.89 -16.50 6.52
C THR A 9 -24.49 -16.64 7.10
N HIS A 10 -23.66 -17.49 6.47
CA HIS A 10 -22.21 -17.38 6.54
C HIS A 10 -21.84 -15.98 6.05
N GLN A 11 -21.89 -15.00 6.95
CA GLN A 11 -21.06 -13.82 6.87
C GLN A 11 -19.65 -14.35 7.03
N GLN A 12 -18.98 -14.64 5.91
CA GLN A 12 -17.53 -14.82 5.93
C GLN A 12 -16.97 -13.57 6.59
N ASP A 13 -16.30 -13.74 7.72
CA ASP A 13 -15.69 -12.64 8.43
C ASP A 13 -14.70 -11.96 7.46
N PRO A 14 -14.71 -10.62 7.33
CA PRO A 14 -13.78 -9.89 6.45
C PRO A 14 -12.31 -10.26 6.68
N ILE A 15 -12.00 -10.79 7.88
CA ILE A 15 -10.68 -11.25 8.31
C ILE A 15 -10.29 -12.59 7.65
N GLU A 16 -11.21 -13.54 7.44
CA GLU A 16 -10.87 -14.78 6.72
C GLU A 16 -10.42 -14.49 5.28
N ASN A 17 -10.94 -13.41 4.69
CA ASN A 17 -10.59 -12.98 3.33
C ASN A 17 -9.21 -12.30 3.28
N ILE A 18 -8.78 -11.58 4.32
CA ILE A 18 -7.47 -10.91 4.31
C ILE A 18 -6.33 -11.91 4.53
N GLU A 19 -6.51 -12.91 5.38
CA GLU A 19 -5.49 -13.94 5.64
C GLU A 19 -5.17 -14.73 4.36
N GLU A 20 -6.19 -15.19 3.63
CA GLU A 20 -6.02 -15.88 2.34
C GLU A 20 -5.31 -14.99 1.31
N LYS A 21 -5.65 -13.69 1.25
CA LYS A 21 -4.98 -12.73 0.36
C LYS A 21 -3.54 -12.46 0.74
N LEU A 22 -3.21 -12.47 2.03
CA LEU A 22 -1.83 -12.30 2.52
C LEU A 22 -0.97 -13.53 2.18
N GLU A 23 -1.55 -14.73 2.15
CA GLU A 23 -0.84 -15.96 1.71
C GLU A 23 -0.52 -15.94 0.21
N HIS A 24 -1.37 -15.32 -0.61
CA HIS A 24 -1.24 -15.23 -2.06
C HIS A 24 -0.80 -13.84 -2.56
N LEU A 25 -0.12 -13.07 -1.71
CA LEU A 25 0.13 -11.65 -1.98
C LEU A 25 0.96 -11.39 -3.26
N GLU A 26 1.87 -12.31 -3.58
CA GLU A 26 2.71 -12.26 -4.79
C GLU A 26 1.92 -12.49 -6.09
N ASP A 27 0.78 -13.18 -6.00
CA ASP A 27 -0.10 -13.48 -7.14
C ASP A 27 -1.07 -12.32 -7.45
N LEU A 28 -1.20 -11.36 -6.54
CA LEU A 28 -2.07 -10.19 -6.68
C LEU A 28 -1.43 -9.13 -7.57
N ASP A 29 -2.27 -8.41 -8.32
CA ASP A 29 -1.87 -7.17 -8.97
C ASP A 29 -1.47 -6.10 -7.94
N ASN A 30 -0.67 -5.12 -8.35
CA ASN A 30 -0.05 -4.16 -7.43
C ASN A 30 -1.07 -3.28 -6.69
N GLU A 31 -2.22 -2.97 -7.28
CA GLU A 31 -3.25 -2.20 -6.59
C GLU A 31 -3.90 -3.04 -5.49
N THR A 32 -4.32 -4.27 -5.82
CA THR A 32 -4.89 -5.19 -4.84
C THR A 32 -3.90 -5.52 -3.73
N ARG A 33 -2.63 -5.74 -4.08
CA ARG A 33 -1.54 -5.94 -3.14
C ARG A 33 -1.39 -4.77 -2.16
N LEU A 34 -1.34 -3.55 -2.69
CA LEU A 34 -1.23 -2.34 -1.88
C LEU A 34 -2.44 -2.16 -0.95
N GLU A 35 -3.65 -2.46 -1.42
CA GLU A 35 -4.84 -2.41 -0.58
C GLU A 35 -4.78 -3.43 0.56
N VAL A 36 -4.40 -4.69 0.27
CA VAL A 36 -4.28 -5.75 1.28
C VAL A 36 -3.23 -5.40 2.33
N LEU A 37 -2.06 -4.91 1.89
CA LEU A 37 -1.01 -4.45 2.82
C LEU A 37 -1.49 -3.28 3.68
N TYR A 38 -2.26 -2.34 3.10
CA TYR A 38 -2.84 -1.23 3.84
C TYR A 38 -3.89 -1.69 4.86
N GLU A 39 -4.76 -2.61 4.49
CA GLU A 39 -5.78 -3.18 5.39
C GLU A 39 -5.13 -3.91 6.57
N GLU A 40 -4.08 -4.68 6.32
CA GLU A 40 -3.30 -5.38 7.36
C GLU A 40 -2.68 -4.38 8.35
N ILE A 41 -1.93 -3.38 7.88
CA ILE A 41 -1.29 -2.42 8.79
C ILE A 41 -2.32 -1.56 9.53
N ASN A 42 -3.42 -1.20 8.87
CA ASN A 42 -4.50 -0.45 9.49
C ASN A 42 -5.15 -1.25 10.62
N HIS A 43 -5.33 -2.56 10.44
CA HIS A 43 -5.78 -3.45 11.51
C HIS A 43 -4.80 -3.44 12.70
N PHE A 44 -3.49 -3.54 12.45
CA PHE A 44 -2.51 -3.51 13.53
C PHE A 44 -2.50 -2.18 14.30
N VAL A 45 -2.55 -1.05 13.59
CA VAL A 45 -2.55 0.27 14.24
C VAL A 45 -3.84 0.51 15.04
N ILE A 46 -5.01 0.17 14.50
CA ILE A 46 -6.31 0.37 15.18
C ILE A 46 -6.40 -0.48 16.45
N HIS A 47 -5.91 -1.72 16.40
CA HIS A 47 -6.04 -2.67 17.51
C HIS A 47 -4.81 -2.69 18.44
N GLY A 48 -3.77 -1.90 18.15
CA GLY A 48 -2.55 -1.87 18.95
C GLY A 48 -1.78 -3.19 18.93
N ILE A 49 -1.81 -3.91 17.81
CA ILE A 49 -1.13 -5.19 17.63
C ILE A 49 0.33 -4.93 17.28
N GLN A 50 1.24 -5.61 17.97
CA GLN A 50 2.66 -5.59 17.65
C GLN A 50 3.02 -6.86 16.83
N PRO A 51 3.43 -6.73 15.56
CA PRO A 51 3.87 -7.85 14.76
C PRO A 51 5.16 -8.48 15.27
N ASN A 52 5.44 -9.71 14.81
CA ASN A 52 6.73 -10.35 15.06
C ASN A 52 7.80 -9.82 14.07
N GLU A 53 9.07 -10.10 14.36
CA GLU A 53 10.21 -9.64 13.54
C GLU A 53 10.14 -10.11 12.08
N LYS A 54 9.68 -11.34 11.83
CA LYS A 54 9.55 -11.89 10.48
C LYS A 54 8.62 -11.02 9.62
N TRP A 55 7.53 -10.52 10.19
CA TRP A 55 6.62 -9.61 9.51
C TRP A 55 7.34 -8.33 9.05
N TYR A 56 8.16 -7.71 9.91
CA TYR A 56 8.91 -6.51 9.53
C TYR A 56 9.90 -6.78 8.39
N GLN A 57 10.59 -7.92 8.43
CA GLN A 57 11.52 -8.33 7.35
C GLN A 57 10.80 -8.46 6.01
N GLU A 58 9.64 -9.12 5.99
CA GLU A 58 8.82 -9.28 4.79
C GLU A 58 8.28 -7.94 4.28
N ARG A 59 7.94 -7.00 5.17
CA ARG A 59 7.43 -5.69 4.76
C ARG A 59 8.51 -4.73 4.29
N MET A 60 9.74 -4.89 4.78
CA MET A 60 10.88 -4.11 4.31
C MET A 60 11.19 -4.40 2.83
N TYR A 61 10.91 -5.61 2.33
CA TYR A 61 10.98 -5.91 0.89
C TYR A 61 10.13 -4.95 0.06
N TYR A 62 8.87 -4.72 0.44
CA TYR A 62 7.99 -3.78 -0.27
C TYR A 62 8.44 -2.33 -0.11
N VAL A 63 8.96 -1.95 1.07
CA VAL A 63 9.55 -0.62 1.25
C VAL A 63 10.68 -0.39 0.24
N GLN A 64 11.56 -1.38 0.07
CA GLN A 64 12.66 -1.32 -0.90
C GLN A 64 12.16 -1.31 -2.35
N GLU A 65 11.10 -2.05 -2.68
CA GLU A 65 10.46 -1.95 -4.00
C GLU A 65 9.92 -0.53 -4.25
N TYR A 66 9.24 0.08 -3.28
CA TYR A 66 8.73 1.44 -3.41
C TYR A 66 9.84 2.49 -3.52
N GLN A 67 11.03 2.24 -2.96
CA GLN A 67 12.19 3.12 -3.13
C GLN A 67 12.72 3.14 -4.58
N THR A 68 12.42 2.12 -5.39
CA THR A 68 12.84 2.11 -6.80
C THR A 68 12.06 3.11 -7.66
N ILE A 69 10.96 3.65 -7.15
CA ILE A 69 10.16 4.66 -7.84
C ILE A 69 10.84 6.04 -7.73
N GLN A 70 10.88 6.77 -8.84
CA GLN A 70 11.38 8.15 -8.89
C GLN A 70 10.37 9.16 -8.32
N TRP A 71 10.06 9.06 -7.02
CA TRP A 71 9.10 9.93 -6.33
C TRP A 71 9.45 11.42 -6.41
N GLY A 72 10.73 11.76 -6.35
CA GLY A 72 11.19 13.14 -6.52
C GLY A 72 10.89 13.71 -7.91
N ASP A 73 11.05 12.91 -8.96
CA ASP A 73 10.73 13.32 -10.33
C ASP A 73 9.20 13.40 -10.53
N LEU A 74 8.44 12.46 -9.94
CA LEU A 74 6.98 12.53 -9.93
C LEU A 74 6.48 13.81 -9.24
N ALA A 75 7.06 14.19 -8.11
CA ALA A 75 6.77 15.46 -7.44
C ALA A 75 7.09 16.64 -8.37
N ALA A 76 8.31 16.71 -8.90
CA ALA A 76 8.75 17.82 -9.75
C ALA A 76 7.83 18.04 -10.96
N ARG A 77 7.38 16.96 -11.62
CA ARG A 77 6.44 17.03 -12.76
C ARG A 77 5.03 17.45 -12.36
N SER A 78 4.63 17.18 -11.13
CA SER A 78 3.27 17.43 -10.63
C SER A 78 3.10 18.79 -9.95
N TYR A 79 4.19 19.47 -9.60
CA TYR A 79 4.21 20.72 -8.82
C TYR A 79 3.16 21.78 -9.22
N GLN A 80 2.92 21.97 -10.52
CA GLN A 80 1.93 22.95 -11.03
C GLN A 80 0.68 22.32 -11.63
N LYS A 81 0.61 21.00 -11.73
CA LYS A 81 -0.47 20.26 -12.40
C LYS A 81 -1.42 19.61 -11.40
N ASP A 82 -0.85 18.95 -10.40
CA ASP A 82 -1.59 18.23 -9.37
C ASP A 82 -0.87 18.37 -8.03
N HIS A 83 -1.39 19.26 -7.19
CA HIS A 83 -0.83 19.54 -5.88
C HIS A 83 -0.93 18.34 -4.94
N VAL A 84 -1.94 17.48 -5.10
CA VAL A 84 -2.12 16.28 -4.27
C VAL A 84 -1.01 15.28 -4.58
N ILE A 85 -0.76 15.01 -5.86
CA ILE A 85 0.34 14.13 -6.27
C ILE A 85 1.69 14.70 -5.83
N TYR A 86 1.89 16.02 -5.96
CA TYR A 86 3.12 16.68 -5.52
C TYR A 86 3.41 16.46 -4.03
N GLU A 87 2.50 16.87 -3.15
CA GLU A 87 2.70 16.78 -1.69
C GLU A 87 2.87 15.34 -1.22
N LEU A 88 2.04 14.43 -1.75
CA LEU A 88 2.11 13.02 -1.35
C LEU A 88 3.39 12.34 -1.86
N SER A 89 3.88 12.71 -3.04
CA SER A 89 5.15 12.16 -3.54
C SER A 89 6.34 12.58 -2.67
N LEU A 90 6.35 13.83 -2.18
CA LEU A 90 7.36 14.28 -1.20
C LEU A 90 7.20 13.54 0.13
N SER A 91 5.96 13.41 0.61
CA SER A 91 5.68 12.67 1.84
C SER A 91 6.11 11.20 1.73
N VAL A 92 5.99 10.57 0.56
CA VAL A 92 6.48 9.21 0.34
C VAL A 92 8.00 9.16 0.49
N VAL A 93 8.75 10.10 -0.09
CA VAL A 93 10.21 10.19 0.09
C VAL A 93 10.57 10.27 1.57
N ASP A 94 9.97 11.20 2.30
CA ASP A 94 10.23 11.40 3.73
C ASP A 94 9.95 10.13 4.56
N HIS A 95 8.83 9.44 4.29
CA HIS A 95 8.48 8.22 5.00
C HIS A 95 9.40 7.04 4.65
N LEU A 96 9.83 6.91 3.39
CA LEU A 96 10.78 5.88 2.97
C LEU A 96 12.13 6.06 3.65
N GLU A 97 12.65 7.30 3.68
CA GLU A 97 13.90 7.62 4.38
C GLU A 97 13.81 7.31 5.88
N GLN A 98 12.70 7.69 6.52
CA GLN A 98 12.50 7.41 7.95
C GLN A 98 12.49 5.90 8.23
N LEU A 99 11.76 5.10 7.45
CA LEU A 99 11.66 3.66 7.66
C LEU A 99 13.00 2.97 7.42
N GLU A 100 13.77 3.40 6.43
CA GLU A 100 15.11 2.87 6.17
C GLU A 100 16.09 3.21 7.31
N GLU A 101 16.07 4.43 7.83
CA GLU A 101 16.89 4.82 8.97
C GLU A 101 16.56 3.98 10.21
N GLU A 102 15.27 3.82 10.53
CA GLU A 102 14.81 2.98 11.63
C GLU A 102 15.26 1.52 11.44
N TRP A 103 15.09 0.96 10.24
CA TRP A 103 15.50 -0.41 9.91
C TRP A 103 17.01 -0.62 10.02
N SER A 104 17.81 0.39 9.67
CA SER A 104 19.27 0.31 9.74
C SER A 104 19.80 0.19 11.17
N THR A 105 18.99 0.57 12.16
CA THR A 105 19.38 0.60 13.58
C THR A 105 18.59 -0.39 14.45
N SER A 106 17.48 -0.92 13.95
CA SER A 106 16.54 -1.76 14.68
C SER A 106 15.84 -2.76 13.75
N PRO A 107 15.60 -4.02 14.19
CA PRO A 107 14.86 -5.00 13.40
C PRO A 107 13.33 -4.77 13.41
N ILE A 108 12.88 -3.60 13.89
CA ILE A 108 11.49 -3.15 13.89
C ILE A 108 11.43 -1.68 13.49
N PHE A 109 10.36 -1.28 12.81
CA PHE A 109 10.09 0.11 12.44
C PHE A 109 8.70 0.56 12.92
N ASN A 110 8.43 1.86 12.84
CA ASN A 110 7.19 2.47 13.28
C ASN A 110 6.02 2.12 12.35
N LEU A 111 5.04 1.39 12.88
CA LEU A 111 3.85 0.95 12.14
C LEU A 111 3.01 2.13 11.61
N CYS A 112 2.94 3.25 12.34
CA CYS A 112 2.20 4.42 11.88
C CYS A 112 2.88 5.10 10.68
N VAL A 113 4.21 5.08 10.62
CA VAL A 113 4.96 5.62 9.47
C VAL A 113 4.73 4.72 8.26
N TYR A 114 4.81 3.40 8.44
CA TYR A 114 4.52 2.44 7.38
C TYR A 114 3.07 2.56 6.87
N GLN A 115 2.09 2.70 7.76
CA GLN A 115 0.70 2.94 7.37
C GLN A 115 0.55 4.20 6.50
N ARG A 116 1.15 5.32 6.91
CA ARG A 116 1.09 6.58 6.16
C ARG A 116 1.81 6.47 4.81
N LEU A 117 2.92 5.73 4.74
CA LEU A 117 3.58 5.43 3.47
C LEU A 117 2.60 4.75 2.50
N LEU A 118 1.98 3.64 2.92
CA LEU A 118 1.05 2.90 2.07
C LEU A 118 -0.16 3.76 1.69
N GLU A 119 -0.69 4.56 2.62
CA GLU A 119 -1.80 5.47 2.33
C GLU A 119 -1.44 6.53 1.29
N SER A 120 -0.26 7.14 1.41
CA SER A 120 0.22 8.14 0.45
C SER A 120 0.39 7.54 -0.94
N ILE A 121 1.06 6.38 -1.06
CA ILE A 121 1.25 5.67 -2.33
C ILE A 121 -0.12 5.35 -2.97
N ARG A 122 -1.03 4.79 -2.17
CA ARG A 122 -2.37 4.43 -2.64
C ARG A 122 -3.17 5.64 -3.10
N THR A 123 -3.03 6.76 -2.41
CA THR A 123 -3.73 8.00 -2.77
C THR A 123 -3.16 8.62 -4.04
N VAL A 124 -1.84 8.60 -4.22
CA VAL A 124 -1.20 9.01 -5.49
C VAL A 124 -1.71 8.13 -6.63
N TRP A 125 -1.74 6.81 -6.46
CA TRP A 125 -2.25 5.89 -7.47
C TRP A 125 -3.70 6.21 -7.86
N ARG A 126 -4.60 6.29 -6.89
CA ARG A 126 -6.03 6.58 -7.12
C ARG A 126 -6.23 7.94 -7.81
N GLN A 127 -5.46 8.94 -7.41
CA GLN A 127 -5.49 10.27 -8.03
C GLN A 127 -5.02 10.21 -9.48
N TYR A 128 -3.91 9.51 -9.74
CA TYR A 128 -3.37 9.34 -11.09
C TYR A 128 -4.33 8.57 -12.01
N ALA A 129 -4.84 7.42 -11.56
CA ALA A 129 -5.80 6.61 -12.31
C ALA A 129 -7.05 7.42 -12.69
N ARG A 130 -7.52 8.29 -11.79
CA ARG A 130 -8.66 9.18 -12.02
C ARG A 130 -8.38 10.23 -13.10
N GLU A 131 -7.23 10.91 -13.04
CA GLU A 131 -6.93 12.01 -13.95
C GLU A 131 -6.47 11.54 -15.34
N TYR A 132 -5.78 10.39 -15.43
CA TYR A 132 -5.16 9.90 -16.66
C TYR A 132 -5.84 8.67 -17.27
N GLY A 133 -6.92 8.17 -16.66
CA GLY A 133 -7.76 7.12 -17.22
C GLY A 133 -7.08 5.76 -17.35
N VAL A 134 -6.07 5.50 -16.53
CA VAL A 134 -5.33 4.25 -16.53
C VAL A 134 -6.17 3.16 -15.87
N SER A 135 -6.45 2.09 -16.61
CA SER A 135 -7.10 0.91 -16.05
C SER A 135 -6.08 0.08 -15.27
N ALA A 136 -6.43 -0.28 -14.03
CA ALA A 136 -5.58 -1.00 -13.07
C ALA A 136 -5.01 -2.33 -13.59
N HIS A 137 -5.65 -2.94 -14.59
CA HIS A 137 -5.24 -4.22 -15.17
C HIS A 137 -4.17 -4.10 -16.27
N THR A 138 -3.75 -2.89 -16.61
CA THR A 138 -2.97 -2.65 -17.85
C THR A 138 -1.56 -2.15 -17.61
N VAL A 139 -1.26 -1.57 -16.45
CA VAL A 139 0.06 -1.01 -16.16
C VAL A 139 0.41 -1.25 -14.70
N ASP A 140 1.56 -1.87 -14.46
CA ASP A 140 2.15 -2.03 -13.14
C ASP A 140 2.31 -0.63 -12.48
N ILE A 141 1.88 -0.47 -11.24
CA ILE A 141 1.99 0.80 -10.48
C ILE A 141 3.44 1.32 -10.48
N LEU A 142 4.41 0.43 -10.28
CA LEU A 142 5.84 0.74 -10.28
C LEU A 142 6.28 1.18 -11.68
N ASP A 143 5.89 0.44 -12.73
CA ASP A 143 6.22 0.80 -14.12
C ASP A 143 5.55 2.08 -14.59
N LEU A 144 4.35 2.36 -14.09
CA LEU A 144 3.61 3.56 -14.45
C LEU A 144 4.21 4.80 -13.78
N MET A 145 4.59 4.69 -12.51
CA MET A 145 5.27 5.77 -11.80
C MET A 145 6.70 6.00 -12.33
N ASN A 146 7.37 4.95 -12.80
CA ASN A 146 8.69 5.02 -13.42
C ASN A 146 8.65 5.42 -14.91
N GLY A 147 7.63 5.01 -15.66
CA GLY A 147 7.49 5.19 -17.11
C GLY A 147 7.00 6.56 -17.56
N MET A 148 6.91 7.52 -16.64
CA MET A 148 6.45 8.89 -16.90
C MET A 148 7.39 9.73 -17.78
N ASP A 149 8.48 9.15 -18.30
CA ASP A 149 9.46 9.84 -19.15
C ASP A 149 8.95 10.17 -20.57
N ASN A 150 7.80 9.65 -21.02
CA ASN A 150 7.37 9.75 -22.42
C ASN A 150 5.97 10.37 -22.68
N MET A 151 5.40 11.14 -21.75
CA MET A 151 4.16 11.91 -21.99
C MET A 151 4.35 13.43 -21.90
#